data_AF-A0A2H3DYL6-F1
#
_entry.id   AF-A0A2H3DYL6-F1
#
_cell.length_a   1.000
_cell.length_b   1.000
_cell.length_c   1.000
_cell.angle_alpha   90.00
_cell.angle_beta   90.00
_cell.angle_gamma   90.00
#
_symmetry.space_group_name_H-M   'P 1'
#
loop_
_entity.id
_entity.type
_entity.pdbx_description
1 polymer ?
#
loop_
_entity_poly.entity_id
_entity_poly.type
_entity_poly.pdbx_seq_one_letter_code
_entity_poly.pdbx_strand_id
1 'polypeptide(L)'
;MEEWTKADEDRQECNRQKEEEWRKALTEWEAERDLAKVEHCRRQWNKPKQPKMERAAPKLKWGLSRRAPAGTEVEDNAGDDVEVIRLPQELDEEDWETDESGTDSED
;
A
#
# COMPACT_ATOMS: atom_id res chain seq x y z
N MET A 1 13.26 28.03 5.16
CA MET A 1 12.28 26.93 5.34
C MET A 1 11.85 26.36 3.99
N GLU A 2 11.61 27.19 2.97
CA GLU A 2 11.22 26.73 1.61
C GLU A 2 12.14 25.67 0.99
N GLU A 3 13.47 25.78 1.15
CA GLU A 3 14.42 24.79 0.61
C GLU A 3 14.19 23.37 1.16
N TRP A 4 13.82 23.25 2.44
CA TRP A 4 13.54 21.96 3.07
C TRP A 4 12.21 21.38 2.62
N THR A 5 11.21 22.25 2.41
CA THR A 5 9.89 21.84 1.89
C THR A 5 10.03 21.29 0.47
N LYS A 6 10.74 22.01 -0.40
CA LYS A 6 10.95 21.58 -1.79
C LYS A 6 11.72 20.26 -1.87
N ALA A 7 12.76 20.08 -1.06
CA ALA A 7 13.51 18.83 -1.00
C ALA A 7 12.65 17.65 -0.48
N ASP A 8 11.67 17.91 0.38
CA ASP A 8 10.73 16.88 0.85
C ASP A 8 9.73 16.50 -0.25
N GLU A 9 9.19 17.48 -0.96
CA GLU A 9 8.29 17.30 -2.10
C GLU A 9 8.97 16.50 -3.23
N ASP A 10 10.18 16.89 -3.63
CA ASP A 10 10.96 16.20 -4.65
C ASP A 10 11.22 14.73 -4.25
N ARG A 11 11.53 14.45 -2.98
CA ARG A 11 11.71 13.09 -2.46
C ARG A 11 10.43 12.27 -2.53
N GLN A 12 9.30 12.86 -2.12
CA GLN A 12 8.00 12.19 -2.17
C GLN A 12 7.62 11.84 -3.61
N GLU A 13 7.83 12.76 -4.55
CA GLU A 13 7.60 12.56 -5.97
C GLU A 13 8.47 11.41 -6.52
N CYS A 14 9.77 11.42 -6.25
CA CYS A 14 10.67 10.35 -6.69
C CYS A 14 10.28 8.98 -6.09
N ASN A 15 9.86 8.93 -4.83
CA ASN A 15 9.41 7.70 -4.21
C ASN A 15 8.11 7.19 -4.85
N ARG A 16 7.17 8.08 -5.18
CA ARG A 16 5.92 7.73 -5.87
C ARG A 16 6.20 7.13 -7.24
N GLN A 17 7.07 7.76 -8.02
CA GLN A 17 7.46 7.26 -9.35
C GLN A 17 8.09 5.86 -9.27
N LYS A 18 9.04 5.67 -8.34
CA LYS A 18 9.66 4.35 -8.11
C LYS A 18 8.64 3.28 -7.74
N GLU A 19 7.62 3.63 -6.94
CA GLU A 19 6.55 2.70 -6.57
C GLU A 19 5.67 2.34 -7.75
N GLU A 20 5.29 3.33 -8.56
CA GLU A 20 4.45 3.14 -9.74
C GLU A 20 5.15 2.26 -10.78
N GLU A 21 6.43 2.53 -11.07
CA GLU A 21 7.25 1.70 -11.96
C GLU A 21 7.36 0.27 -11.45
N TRP A 22 7.60 0.09 -10.14
CA TRP A 22 7.66 -1.25 -9.55
C TRP A 22 6.32 -1.98 -9.64
N ARG A 23 5.21 -1.30 -9.38
CA ARG A 23 3.87 -1.87 -9.47
C ARG A 23 3.56 -2.30 -10.90
N LYS A 24 3.91 -1.47 -11.89
CA LYS A 24 3.76 -1.82 -13.31
C LYS A 24 4.57 -3.06 -13.68
N ALA A 25 5.85 -3.09 -13.31
CA ALA A 25 6.71 -4.25 -13.54
C ALA A 25 6.17 -5.52 -12.83
N LEU A 26 5.58 -5.37 -11.65
CA LEU A 26 4.95 -6.46 -10.92
C LEU A 26 3.75 -7.02 -11.68
N THR A 27 2.85 -6.15 -12.17
CA THR A 27 1.68 -6.56 -12.95
C THR A 27 2.07 -7.27 -14.24
N GLU A 28 3.07 -6.76 -14.97
CA GLU A 28 3.61 -7.41 -16.18
C GLU A 28 4.19 -8.79 -15.85
N TRP A 29 4.97 -8.88 -14.76
CA TRP A 29 5.52 -10.16 -14.29
C TRP A 29 4.44 -11.17 -13.89
N GLU A 30 3.37 -10.72 -13.24
CA GLU A 30 2.23 -11.58 -12.87
C GLU A 30 1.48 -12.08 -14.10
N ALA A 31 1.22 -11.21 -15.08
CA ALA A 31 0.58 -11.58 -16.34
C ALA A 31 1.42 -12.61 -17.12
N GLU A 32 2.74 -12.39 -17.23
CA GLU A 32 3.65 -13.35 -17.83
C GLU A 32 3.62 -14.69 -17.09
N ARG A 33 3.74 -14.66 -15.75
CA ARG A 33 3.68 -15.85 -14.89
C ARG A 33 2.42 -16.67 -15.14
N ASP A 34 1.28 -16.00 -15.25
CA ASP A 34 0.00 -16.69 -15.41
C ASP A 34 -0.16 -17.26 -16.83
N LEU A 35 0.34 -16.58 -17.87
CA LEU A 35 0.45 -17.16 -19.22
C LEU A 35 1.33 -18.42 -19.23
N ALA A 36 2.49 -18.38 -18.56
CA ALA A 36 3.39 -19.55 -18.52
C ALA A 36 2.79 -20.76 -17.79
N LYS A 37 1.88 -20.53 -16.81
CA LYS A 37 1.14 -21.61 -16.17
C LYS A 37 0.21 -22.30 -17.17
N VAL A 38 -0.53 -21.52 -17.97
CA VAL A 38 -1.44 -22.03 -19.01
C VAL A 38 -0.66 -22.82 -20.07
N GLU A 39 0.52 -22.34 -20.46
CA GLU A 39 1.37 -23.00 -21.46
C GLU A 39 2.23 -24.15 -20.88
N HIS A 40 2.07 -24.50 -19.60
CA HIS A 40 2.91 -25.46 -18.87
C HIS A 40 4.42 -25.26 -19.02
N CYS A 41 4.84 -24.01 -19.26
CA CYS A 41 6.22 -23.64 -19.45
C CYS A 41 6.89 -23.31 -18.12
N ARG A 42 7.94 -24.07 -17.76
CA ARG A 42 8.78 -23.75 -16.59
C ARG A 42 9.83 -22.70 -16.97
N ARG A 43 9.44 -21.43 -16.91
CA ARG A 43 10.39 -20.32 -17.04
C ARG A 43 10.96 -19.92 -15.68
N GLN A 44 12.28 -19.73 -15.60
CA GLN A 44 12.92 -19.14 -14.43
C GLN A 44 12.83 -17.62 -14.52
N TRP A 45 11.75 -17.06 -14.01
CA TRP A 45 11.56 -15.61 -13.96
C TRP A 45 11.87 -15.04 -12.59
N ASN A 46 12.71 -14.00 -12.57
CA ASN A 46 13.00 -13.26 -11.35
C ASN A 46 11.88 -12.27 -11.09
N LYS A 47 11.20 -12.40 -9.95
CA LYS A 47 10.21 -11.42 -9.51
C LYS A 47 10.87 -10.04 -9.36
N PRO A 48 10.26 -8.96 -9.88
CA PRO A 48 10.79 -7.62 -9.69
C PRO A 48 10.86 -7.28 -8.20
N LYS A 49 12.02 -6.80 -7.76
CA LYS A 49 12.27 -6.45 -6.35
C LYS A 49 11.70 -5.08 -6.06
N GLN A 50 11.06 -4.93 -4.90
CA GLN A 50 10.58 -3.63 -4.45
C GLN A 50 11.77 -2.67 -4.25
N PRO A 51 11.73 -1.46 -4.84
CA PRO A 51 12.80 -0.48 -4.69
C PRO A 51 12.84 0.05 -3.25
N LYS A 52 14.04 0.41 -2.79
CA LYS A 52 14.21 1.08 -1.50
C LYS A 52 13.80 2.54 -1.64
N MET A 53 12.76 2.94 -0.91
CA MET A 53 12.32 4.33 -0.84
C MET A 53 13.30 5.18 -0.04
N GLU A 54 13.50 6.41 -0.48
CA GLU A 54 14.31 7.39 0.23
C GLU A 54 13.58 7.84 1.50
N ARG A 55 14.26 7.76 2.65
CA ARG A 55 13.70 8.11 3.95
C ARG A 55 13.81 9.62 4.17
N ALA A 56 12.87 10.16 4.94
CA ALA A 56 12.93 11.55 5.34
C ALA A 56 14.14 11.85 6.22
N ALA A 57 14.64 13.08 6.10
CA ALA A 57 15.65 13.58 7.02
C ALA A 57 15.11 13.57 8.46
N PRO A 58 15.93 13.19 9.45
CA PRO A 58 15.50 13.17 10.84
C PRO A 58 15.11 14.58 11.30
N LYS A 59 13.93 14.70 11.90
CA LYS A 59 13.49 15.96 12.53
C LYS A 59 14.45 16.29 13.69
N LEU A 60 15.03 17.49 13.67
CA LEU A 60 15.86 18.01 14.75
C LEU A 60 15.03 18.08 16.04
N LYS A 61 15.35 17.21 17.00
CA LYS A 61 14.72 17.22 18.32
C LYS A 61 15.37 18.33 19.14
N TRP A 62 14.84 19.55 19.08
CA TRP A 62 15.19 20.62 20.01
C TRP A 62 14.53 20.33 21.37
N GLY A 63 15.16 19.50 22.18
CA GLY A 63 14.78 19.29 23.57
C GLY A 63 15.76 19.99 24.49
N LEU A 64 15.42 21.19 24.98
CA LEU A 64 15.85 21.76 26.26
C LEU A 64 15.35 23.22 26.41
N SER A 65 14.16 23.45 26.98
CA SER A 65 13.97 24.48 28.03
C SER A 65 12.58 24.45 28.69
N ARG A 66 12.59 24.02 29.96
CA ARG A 66 11.81 24.45 31.16
C ARG A 66 10.26 24.40 31.17
N ARG A 67 9.80 23.44 31.98
CA ARG A 67 8.86 23.58 33.12
C ARG A 67 7.47 24.17 32.84
N ALA A 68 6.46 23.31 32.92
CA ALA A 68 5.04 23.67 33.00
C ALA A 68 4.73 24.61 34.18
N PRO A 69 3.70 25.45 34.06
CA PRO A 69 2.77 25.70 35.14
C PRO A 69 1.45 24.99 34.89
N ALA A 70 0.93 24.41 35.97
CA ALA A 70 -0.38 23.79 36.07
C ALA A 70 -1.51 24.82 35.88
N GLY A 71 -2.63 24.35 35.34
CA GLY A 71 -3.97 24.83 35.67
C GLY A 71 -4.52 25.98 34.84
N THR A 72 -5.29 25.63 33.80
CA THR A 72 -6.60 26.28 33.60
C THR A 72 -7.55 25.26 32.99
N GLU A 73 -8.50 24.81 33.80
CA GLU A 73 -9.69 24.07 33.38
C GLU A 73 -10.55 24.96 32.48
N VAL A 74 -10.95 24.45 31.32
CA VAL A 74 -12.15 24.95 30.62
C VAL A 74 -12.86 23.75 29.99
N GLU A 75 -13.97 23.44 30.64
CA GLU A 75 -15.17 22.67 30.31
C GLU A 75 -15.23 21.79 29.04
N ASP A 76 -15.73 20.58 29.30
CA ASP A 76 -16.28 19.58 28.38
C ASP A 76 -16.99 20.14 27.15
N ASN A 77 -16.52 19.72 25.97
CA ASN A 77 -17.41 19.47 24.85
C ASN A 77 -17.00 18.16 24.17
N ALA A 78 -17.69 17.09 24.57
CA ALA A 78 -17.64 15.80 23.93
C ALA A 78 -18.18 15.93 22.50
N GLY A 79 -17.27 15.85 21.53
CA GLY A 79 -17.55 15.80 20.11
C GLY A 79 -16.44 15.01 19.43
N ASP A 80 -16.40 13.72 19.74
CA ASP A 80 -15.55 12.71 19.12
C ASP A 80 -15.98 12.56 17.65
N ASP A 81 -15.50 13.44 16.78
CA ASP A 81 -15.57 13.25 15.33
C ASP A 81 -14.25 12.65 14.85
N VAL A 82 -14.00 11.44 15.36
CA VAL A 82 -13.10 10.51 14.70
C VAL A 82 -13.84 10.01 13.48
N GLU A 83 -13.45 10.45 12.28
CA GLU A 83 -13.81 9.71 11.07
C GLU A 83 -13.13 8.34 11.15
N VAL A 84 -13.77 7.40 11.84
CA VAL A 84 -13.59 5.98 11.65
C VAL A 84 -13.99 5.75 10.21
N ILE A 85 -12.99 5.71 9.33
CA ILE A 85 -13.13 5.14 8.00
C ILE A 85 -13.62 3.72 8.23
N ARG A 86 -14.94 3.52 8.12
CA ARG A 86 -15.58 2.22 8.04
C ARG A 86 -15.05 1.58 6.77
N LEU A 87 -13.95 0.85 6.89
CA LEU A 87 -13.67 -0.24 5.97
C LEU A 87 -14.91 -1.14 5.98
N PRO A 88 -15.56 -1.40 4.84
CA PRO A 88 -16.61 -2.40 4.79
C PRO A 88 -15.99 -3.73 5.22
N GLN A 89 -16.43 -4.19 6.39
CA GLN A 89 -16.15 -5.49 6.94
C GLN A 89 -17.12 -6.49 6.30
N GLU A 90 -16.53 -7.61 5.85
CA GLU A 90 -17.15 -8.94 5.64
C GLU A 90 -17.88 -9.13 4.28
N LEU A 91 -17.26 -9.87 3.36
CA LEU A 91 -17.27 -11.34 3.22
C LEU A 91 -18.61 -11.83 2.67
N ASP A 92 -18.60 -12.27 1.42
CA ASP A 92 -19.26 -13.53 1.11
C ASP A 92 -18.26 -14.37 0.30
N GLU A 93 -17.82 -15.45 0.95
CA GLU A 93 -17.11 -16.57 0.36
C GLU A 93 -18.12 -17.30 -0.53
N GLU A 94 -18.36 -16.81 -1.74
CA GLU A 94 -19.08 -17.60 -2.74
C GLU A 94 -18.14 -18.64 -3.33
N ASP A 95 -18.10 -19.75 -2.59
CA ASP A 95 -18.08 -21.14 -3.03
C ASP A 95 -18.63 -21.32 -4.46
N TRP A 96 -17.76 -21.21 -5.46
CA TRP A 96 -18.05 -21.79 -6.77
C TRP A 96 -17.55 -23.23 -6.74
N GLU A 97 -18.44 -24.10 -6.27
CA GLU A 97 -18.33 -25.54 -6.41
C GLU A 97 -17.85 -25.89 -7.82
N THR A 98 -16.76 -26.64 -7.87
CA THR A 98 -16.42 -27.49 -8.99
C THR A 98 -17.50 -28.58 -9.09
N ASP A 99 -18.36 -28.52 -10.11
CA ASP A 99 -19.02 -29.73 -10.62
C ASP A 99 -18.51 -30.04 -12.03
N GLU A 100 -17.66 -31.04 -12.01
CA GLU A 100 -17.38 -31.98 -13.08
C GLU A 100 -18.65 -32.70 -13.57
N SER A 101 -19.15 -32.36 -14.75
CA SER A 101 -19.96 -33.31 -15.51
C SER A 101 -19.86 -33.07 -17.02
N GLY A 102 -19.03 -33.89 -17.66
CA GLY A 102 -19.08 -34.10 -19.10
C GLY A 102 -20.16 -35.12 -19.47
N THR A 103 -20.81 -34.88 -20.60
CA THR A 103 -21.34 -35.87 -21.58
C THR A 103 -21.42 -35.10 -22.91
N ASP A 104 -20.57 -35.37 -23.88
CA ASP A 104 -20.72 -36.45 -24.88
C ASP A 104 -22.09 -36.45 -25.55
N SER A 105 -22.14 -36.01 -26.81
CA SER A 105 -22.97 -36.58 -27.88
C SER A 105 -22.58 -35.91 -29.20
N GLU A 106 -21.73 -36.61 -29.95
CA GLU A 106 -21.71 -36.60 -31.41
C GLU A 106 -23.06 -37.15 -31.94
N ASP A 107 -23.71 -36.42 -32.85
CA ASP A 107 -24.18 -36.83 -34.20
C ASP A 107 -25.19 -35.79 -34.74
#